data_AF-A0AAX2J999-F1
#
_entry.id   AF-A0AAX2J999-F1
#
_cell.length_a   1.000
_cell.length_b   1.000
_cell.length_c   1.000
_cell.angle_alpha   90.00
_cell.angle_beta   90.00
_cell.angle_gamma   90.00
#
_symmetry.space_group_name_H-M   'P 1'
#
loop_
_entity.id
_entity.type
_entity.pdbx_description
1 polymer ?
#
loop_
_entity_poly.entity_id
_entity_poly.type
_entity_poly.pdbx_seq_one_letter_code
_entity_poly.pdbx_strand_id
1 'polypeptide(L)'
;MDRRDILRIEVNELKKRLGIEIQFKKLNSIEDCRKAFVEVAEKYADKKNINVKNLKEENQELKNYIEDLEADKQEVTFLLNAKLSKDLEESLRGVIQEEIKNQKNKGKKKWWLW
;
A
#
# COMPACT_ATOMS: atom_id res chain seq x y z
N MET A 1 35.51 8.78 -41.66
CA MET A 1 34.87 9.17 -40.39
C MET A 1 35.92 9.05 -39.29
N ASP A 2 36.16 10.11 -38.52
CA ASP A 2 37.19 10.14 -37.47
C ASP A 2 36.67 9.47 -36.18
N ARG A 3 37.56 8.85 -35.39
CA ARG A 3 37.22 8.17 -34.13
C ARG A 3 36.52 9.11 -33.14
N ARG A 4 36.93 10.38 -33.10
CA ARG A 4 36.25 11.41 -32.29
C ARG A 4 34.79 11.57 -32.70
N ASP A 5 34.50 11.60 -34.00
CA ASP A 5 33.15 11.86 -34.51
C ASP A 5 32.21 10.69 -34.18
N ILE A 6 32.73 9.46 -34.22
CA ILE A 6 32.02 8.25 -33.77
C ILE A 6 31.68 8.39 -32.28
N LEU A 7 32.67 8.66 -31.43
CA LEU A 7 32.46 8.82 -29.99
C LEU A 7 31.47 9.96 -29.67
N ARG A 8 31.54 11.06 -30.42
CA ARG A 8 30.60 12.18 -30.26
C ARG A 8 29.17 11.76 -30.58
N ILE A 9 28.96 10.93 -31.60
CA ILE A 9 27.63 10.40 -31.95
C ILE A 9 27.16 9.44 -30.87
N GLU A 10 28.01 8.50 -30.43
CA GLU A 10 27.69 7.53 -29.40
C GLU A 10 27.28 8.18 -28.07
N VAL A 11 28.00 9.21 -27.62
CA VAL A 11 27.65 9.97 -26.42
C VAL A 11 26.27 10.63 -26.56
N ASN A 12 25.98 11.22 -27.72
CA ASN A 12 24.69 11.85 -27.98
C ASN A 12 23.54 10.84 -28.08
N GLU A 13 23.78 9.67 -28.68
CA GLU A 13 22.81 8.59 -28.71
C GLU A 13 22.56 8.03 -27.31
N LEU A 14 23.60 7.79 -26.53
CA LEU A 14 23.47 7.31 -25.15
C LEU A 14 22.65 8.26 -24.31
N LYS A 15 22.95 9.57 -24.37
CA LYS A 15 22.18 10.62 -23.72
C LYS A 15 20.69 10.54 -24.06
N LYS A 16 20.35 10.38 -25.35
CA LYS A 16 18.95 10.25 -25.81
C LYS A 16 18.30 8.97 -25.30
N ARG A 17 18.96 7.83 -25.45
CA ARG A 17 18.44 6.52 -25.02
C ARG A 17 18.18 6.47 -23.52
N LEU A 18 19.03 7.11 -22.72
CA LEU A 18 18.89 7.18 -21.26
C LEU A 18 17.98 8.33 -20.78
N GLY A 19 17.49 9.18 -21.69
CA GLY A 19 16.63 10.31 -21.35
C GLY A 19 17.31 11.28 -20.38
N ILE A 20 18.59 11.58 -20.62
CA ILE A 20 19.40 12.48 -19.77
C ILE A 20 19.52 13.84 -20.47
N GLU A 21 19.28 14.92 -19.72
CA GLU A 21 19.42 16.28 -20.22
C GLU A 21 20.72 16.92 -19.69
N ILE A 22 21.82 16.70 -20.42
CA ILE A 22 23.11 17.37 -20.22
C ILE A 22 23.48 18.18 -21.47
N GLN A 23 23.91 19.42 -21.32
CA GLN A 23 24.52 20.18 -22.41
C GLN A 23 26.05 20.10 -22.33
N PHE A 24 26.68 19.48 -23.32
CA PHE A 24 28.14 19.49 -23.43
C PHE A 24 28.60 20.78 -24.09
N LYS A 25 29.53 21.49 -23.46
CA LYS A 25 30.02 22.78 -24.00
C LYS A 25 30.78 22.61 -25.30
N LYS A 26 31.70 21.63 -25.41
CA LYS A 26 32.48 21.29 -26.63
C LYS A 26 32.97 19.83 -26.55
N LEU A 27 32.81 19.07 -27.64
CA LEU A 27 33.31 17.69 -27.80
C LEU A 27 34.34 17.66 -28.92
N ASN A 28 35.45 18.37 -28.69
CA ASN A 28 36.45 18.68 -29.72
C ASN A 28 37.58 17.66 -29.77
N SER A 29 37.79 16.93 -28.68
CA SER A 29 38.78 15.86 -28.56
C SER A 29 38.14 14.52 -28.17
N ILE A 30 38.88 13.43 -28.38
CA ILE A 30 38.48 12.10 -27.89
C ILE A 30 38.30 12.12 -26.37
N GLU A 31 39.16 12.84 -25.65
CA GLU A 31 39.09 12.92 -24.19
C GLU A 31 37.84 13.67 -23.72
N ASP A 32 37.42 14.73 -24.41
CA ASP A 32 36.16 15.42 -24.12
C ASP A 32 34.97 14.47 -24.30
N CYS A 33 34.99 13.65 -25.36
CA CYS A 33 33.96 12.63 -25.58
C CYS A 33 33.95 11.57 -24.46
N ARG A 34 35.12 11.13 -23.99
CA ARG A 34 35.21 10.16 -22.88
C ARG A 34 34.65 10.74 -21.58
N LYS A 35 35.01 11.98 -21.24
CA LYS A 35 34.46 12.67 -20.06
C LYS A 35 32.96 12.84 -20.14
N ALA A 36 32.45 13.24 -21.31
CA ALA A 36 31.01 13.37 -21.55
C ALA A 36 30.28 12.03 -21.42
N PHE A 37 30.88 10.92 -21.88
CA PHE A 37 30.32 9.59 -21.68
C PHE A 37 30.19 9.23 -20.20
N VAL A 38 31.24 9.48 -19.41
CA VAL A 38 31.25 9.23 -17.96
C VAL A 38 30.17 10.08 -17.27
N GLU A 39 30.07 11.37 -17.59
CA GLU A 39 29.06 12.26 -17.02
C GLU A 39 27.61 11.78 -17.29
N VAL A 40 27.36 11.25 -18.50
CA VAL A 40 26.06 10.63 -18.84
C VAL A 40 25.80 9.40 -17.98
N ALA A 41 26.79 8.53 -17.82
CA ALA A 41 26.64 7.31 -17.02
C ALA A 41 26.39 7.63 -15.54
N GLU A 42 27.13 8.58 -14.97
CA GLU A 42 26.97 9.03 -13.57
C GLU A 42 25.57 9.61 -13.34
N LYS A 43 25.12 10.55 -14.19
CA LYS A 43 23.76 11.11 -14.04
C LYS A 43 22.65 10.06 -14.16
N TYR A 44 22.84 9.03 -14.98
CA TYR A 44 21.87 7.95 -15.10
C TYR A 44 21.80 7.13 -13.82
N ALA A 45 22.97 6.78 -13.26
CA ALA A 45 23.07 6.05 -12.01
C ALA A 45 22.41 6.83 -10.87
N ASP A 46 22.68 8.13 -10.75
CA ASP A 46 22.08 8.99 -9.73
C ASP A 46 20.56 9.09 -9.88
N LYS A 47 20.07 9.33 -11.10
CA LYS A 47 18.62 9.36 -11.40
C LYS A 47 17.93 8.06 -11.01
N LYS A 48 18.55 6.92 -11.31
CA LYS A 48 18.03 5.60 -10.93
C LYS A 48 18.07 5.38 -9.42
N ASN A 49 19.13 5.82 -8.74
CA ASN A 49 19.27 5.68 -7.30
C ASN A 49 18.22 6.50 -6.54
N ILE A 50 17.96 7.74 -6.98
CA ILE A 50 16.88 8.58 -6.44
C ILE A 50 15.53 7.88 -6.62
N ASN A 51 15.24 7.36 -7.82
CA ASN A 51 13.97 6.69 -8.09
C ASN A 51 13.79 5.43 -7.23
N VAL A 52 14.86 4.64 -7.02
CA VAL A 52 14.82 3.46 -6.14
C VAL A 52 14.61 3.87 -4.68
N LYS A 53 15.22 4.97 -4.23
CA LYS A 53 15.04 5.48 -2.87
C LYS A 53 13.59 5.92 -2.64
N ASN A 54 13.03 6.71 -3.55
CA ASN A 54 11.63 7.15 -3.48
C ASN A 54 10.67 5.96 -3.46
N LEU A 55 10.85 4.97 -4.34
CA LEU A 55 10.02 3.76 -4.36
C LEU A 55 10.14 2.92 -3.08
N LYS A 56 11.29 2.95 -2.40
CA LYS A 56 11.45 2.27 -1.11
C LYS A 56 10.70 3.02 0.00
N GLU A 57 10.76 4.35 0.00
CA GLU A 57 10.03 5.19 0.94
C GLU A 57 8.51 5.01 0.75
N GLU A 58 8.00 5.12 -0.49
CA GLU A 58 6.59 4.88 -0.81
C GLU A 58 6.13 3.46 -0.43
N ASN A 59 6.95 2.42 -0.68
CA ASN A 59 6.62 1.06 -0.26
C ASN A 59 6.56 0.92 1.27
N GLN A 60 7.40 1.66 2.01
CA GLN A 60 7.36 1.61 3.47
C GLN A 60 6.12 2.31 4.00
N GLU A 61 5.74 3.46 3.42
CA GLU A 61 4.49 4.15 3.75
C GLU A 61 3.27 3.27 3.49
N LEU A 62 3.23 2.58 2.34
CA LEU A 62 2.16 1.64 2.01
C LEU A 62 2.08 0.46 2.98
N LYS A 63 3.22 -0.07 3.42
CA LYS A 63 3.25 -1.14 4.43
C LYS A 63 2.67 -0.68 5.75
N ASN A 64 3.09 0.49 6.23
CA ASN A 64 2.57 1.06 7.47
C ASN A 64 1.05 1.27 7.36
N TYR A 65 0.57 1.79 6.22
CA TYR A 65 -0.86 1.98 6.00
C TYR A 65 -1.65 0.67 5.97
N ILE A 66 -1.08 -0.41 5.40
CA ILE A 66 -1.70 -1.74 5.43
C ILE A 66 -1.78 -2.26 6.88
N GLU A 67 -0.73 -2.09 7.67
CA GLU A 67 -0.72 -2.48 9.09
C GLU A 67 -1.81 -1.75 9.89
N ASP A 68 -1.97 -0.44 9.68
CA ASP A 68 -3.03 0.35 10.31
C ASP A 68 -4.43 -0.15 9.92
N LEU A 69 -4.66 -0.41 8.62
CA LEU A 69 -5.93 -0.96 8.14
C LEU A 69 -6.23 -2.36 8.68
N GLU A 70 -5.21 -3.18 8.87
CA GLU A 70 -5.37 -4.51 9.49
C GLU A 70 -5.75 -4.39 10.97
N ALA A 71 -5.17 -3.43 11.70
CA ALA A 71 -5.54 -3.13 13.07
C ALA A 71 -6.99 -2.64 13.17
N ASP A 72 -7.38 -1.68 12.33
CA ASP A 72 -8.76 -1.17 12.26
C ASP A 72 -9.76 -2.29 11.96
N LYS A 73 -9.41 -3.18 11.01
CA LYS A 73 -10.25 -4.34 10.66
C LYS A 73 -10.41 -5.30 11.83
N GLN A 74 -9.36 -5.56 12.59
CA GLN A 74 -9.44 -6.41 13.79
C GLN A 74 -10.34 -5.78 14.84
N GLU A 75 -10.21 -4.47 15.08
CA GLU A 75 -11.05 -3.74 16.04
C GLU A 75 -12.54 -3.76 15.63
N VAL A 76 -12.84 -3.45 14.37
CA VAL A 76 -14.21 -3.50 13.85
C VAL A 76 -14.80 -4.91 13.99
N THR A 77 -14.01 -5.95 13.70
CA THR A 77 -14.45 -7.35 13.84
C THR A 77 -14.75 -7.68 15.30
N PHE A 78 -13.90 -7.23 16.22
CA PHE A 78 -14.12 -7.42 17.65
C PHE A 78 -15.41 -6.72 18.12
N LEU A 79 -15.60 -5.45 17.76
CA LEU A 79 -16.79 -4.68 18.13
C LEU A 79 -18.07 -5.28 17.54
N LEU A 80 -18.01 -5.76 16.30
CA LEU A 80 -19.15 -6.42 15.66
C LEU A 80 -19.54 -7.70 16.39
N ASN A 81 -18.56 -8.53 16.75
CA ASN A 81 -18.80 -9.77 17.49
C ASN A 81 -19.37 -9.51 18.89
N ALA A 82 -18.84 -8.50 19.59
CA ALA A 82 -19.34 -8.10 20.90
C ALA A 82 -20.81 -7.64 20.82
N LYS A 83 -21.14 -6.85 19.79
CA LYS A 83 -22.52 -6.39 19.56
C LYS A 83 -23.46 -7.56 19.24
N LEU A 84 -23.06 -8.45 18.34
CA LEU A 84 -23.84 -9.65 17.99
C LEU A 84 -24.11 -10.54 19.21
N SER A 85 -23.12 -10.73 20.07
CA SER A 85 -23.28 -11.50 21.32
C SER A 85 -24.32 -10.87 22.23
N LYS A 86 -24.28 -9.55 22.40
CA LYS A 86 -25.23 -8.82 23.25
C LYS A 86 -26.66 -8.88 22.70
N ASP A 87 -26.82 -8.65 21.39
CA ASP A 87 -28.13 -8.70 20.73
C ASP A 87 -28.76 -10.12 20.83
N LEU A 88 -27.93 -11.17 20.77
CA LEU A 88 -28.35 -12.55 20.95
C LEU A 88 -28.81 -12.82 22.40
N GLU A 89 -28.06 -12.33 23.39
CA GLU A 89 -28.44 -12.45 24.81
C GLU A 89 -29.75 -11.74 25.13
N GLU A 90 -29.95 -10.52 24.60
CA GLU A 90 -31.20 -9.77 24.77
C GLU A 90 -32.39 -10.50 24.13
N SER A 91 -32.20 -11.04 22.91
CA SER A 91 -33.22 -11.84 22.23
C SER A 91 -33.59 -13.10 23.01
N LEU A 92 -32.60 -13.85 23.50
CA LEU A 92 -32.80 -15.05 24.33
C LEU A 92 -33.55 -14.74 25.62
N ARG A 93 -33.20 -13.63 26.30
CA ARG A 93 -33.92 -13.18 27.51
C ARG A 93 -35.40 -12.92 27.23
N GLY A 94 -35.71 -12.27 26.11
CA GLY A 94 -37.10 -12.04 25.68
C GLY A 94 -37.89 -13.33 25.52
N VAL A 95 -37.34 -14.29 24.77
CA VAL A 95 -37.98 -15.61 24.54
C VAL A 95 -38.22 -16.36 25.84
N ILE A 96 -37.23 -16.39 26.75
CA ILE A 96 -37.35 -17.07 28.05
C ILE A 96 -38.45 -16.42 28.90
N GLN A 97 -38.56 -15.08 28.92
CA GLN A 97 -39.58 -14.38 29.69
C GLN A 97 -41.00 -14.68 29.18
N GLU A 98 -41.19 -14.74 27.85
CA GLU A 98 -42.47 -15.13 27.26
C GLU A 98 -42.85 -16.57 27.62
N GLU A 99 -41.91 -17.51 27.56
CA GLU A 99 -42.17 -18.90 27.89
C GLU A 99 -42.54 -19.09 29.38
N ILE A 100 -41.84 -18.40 30.29
CA ILE A 100 -42.17 -18.40 31.73
C ILE A 100 -43.60 -17.85 31.97
N LYS A 101 -43.97 -16.77 31.27
CA LYS A 101 -45.33 -16.18 31.37
C LYS A 101 -46.40 -17.16 30.89
N ASN A 102 -46.14 -17.84 29.77
CA ASN A 102 -47.02 -18.86 29.22
C ASN A 102 -47.21 -20.05 30.18
N GLN A 103 -46.13 -20.55 30.80
CA GLN A 103 -46.20 -21.63 31.77
C GLN A 103 -46.97 -21.24 33.03
N LYS A 104 -46.74 -20.04 33.59
CA LYS A 104 -47.50 -19.52 34.75
C LYS A 104 -49.00 -19.45 34.46
N ASN A 105 -49.39 -19.00 33.27
CA ASN A 105 -50.80 -18.94 32.86
C ASN A 105 -51.43 -20.34 32.70
N LYS A 106 -50.69 -21.32 32.15
CA LYS A 106 -51.13 -22.73 32.08
C LYS A 106 -51.33 -23.33 33.48
N GLY A 107 -50.41 -23.06 34.41
CA GLY A 107 -50.52 -23.48 35.81
C GLY A 107 -51.77 -22.91 36.48
N LYS A 108 -52.00 -21.60 36.39
CA LYS A 108 -53.19 -20.95 36.97
C LYS A 108 -54.51 -21.50 36.44
N LYS A 109 -54.61 -21.82 35.14
CA LYS A 109 -55.84 -22.38 34.54
C LYS A 109 -56.21 -23.77 35.08
N LYS A 110 -55.24 -24.55 35.59
CA LYS A 110 -55.51 -25.90 36.13
C LYS A 110 -56.10 -25.91 37.54
N TRP A 111 -55.96 -24.83 38.31
CA TRP A 111 -56.42 -24.78 39.72
C TRP A 111 -57.93 -24.54 39.86
N TRP A 112 -58.62 -24.15 38.77
CA TRP A 112 -60.08 -23.89 38.77
C TRP A 112 -60.91 -25.09 38.29
N LEU A 113 -60.26 -26.24 38.05
CA LEU A 113 -60.90 -27.47 37.56
C LEU A 113 -61.02 -28.55 38.64
N TRP A 114 -60.76 -28.20 39.90
CA TRP A 114 -60.96 -29.04 41.09
C TRP A 114 -61.87 -28.31 42.07
#